data_AF-A0A7J4NU37-F1
#
_entry.id   AF-A0A7J4NU37-F1
#
_cell.length_a   1.000
_cell.length_b   1.000
_cell.length_c   1.000
_cell.angle_alpha   90.00
_cell.angle_beta   90.00
_cell.angle_gamma   90.00
#
_symmetry.space_group_name_H-M   'P 1'
#
loop_
_entity.id
_entity.type
_entity.pdbx_description
1 polymer ?
#
loop_
_entity_poly.entity_id
_entity_poly.type
_entity_poly.pdbx_seq_one_letter_code
_entity_poly.pdbx_strand_id
1 'polypeptide(L)'
;MRFDPEKIKQAAKEDFDAAWNKGKEYITQPAIPDQYPRFRLGYGKPHPIYDTIQKLREAYLHLGFTEFANPLIVDDREIHKQFGYEALAVLDRCFYLAGLPRPNVGISDERIARV
;
A
#
# COMPACT_ATOMS: atom_id res chain seq x y z
N MET A 1 16.17 -34.29 1.93
CA MET A 1 15.99 -35.77 1.88
C MET A 1 15.11 -36.19 3.06
N ARG A 2 14.17 -37.12 2.90
CA ARG A 2 13.48 -37.73 4.06
C ARG A 2 14.37 -38.86 4.60
N PHE A 3 14.56 -38.93 5.91
CA PHE A 3 15.32 -39.99 6.58
C PHE A 3 14.41 -40.85 7.46
N ASP A 4 14.89 -42.04 7.81
CA ASP A 4 14.17 -43.03 8.63
C ASP A 4 14.50 -42.85 10.12
N PRO A 5 13.53 -42.45 10.97
CA PRO A 5 13.76 -42.19 12.39
C PRO A 5 14.17 -43.44 13.20
N GLU A 6 13.66 -44.63 12.85
CA GLU A 6 13.92 -45.84 13.65
C GLU A 6 15.38 -46.30 13.50
N LYS A 7 15.95 -46.15 12.30
CA LYS A 7 17.37 -46.42 12.04
C LYS A 7 18.29 -45.48 12.81
N ILE A 8 17.93 -44.20 12.90
CA ILE A 8 18.71 -43.21 13.67
C ILE A 8 18.63 -43.49 15.16
N LYS A 9 17.44 -43.86 15.68
CA LYS A 9 17.27 -44.25 17.08
C LYS A 9 18.11 -45.48 17.44
N GLN A 10 18.18 -46.45 16.55
CA GLN A 10 18.97 -47.66 16.78
C GLN A 10 20.47 -47.36 16.73
N ALA A 11 20.94 -46.60 15.74
CA ALA A 11 22.34 -46.17 15.64
C ALA A 11 22.77 -45.30 16.84
N ALA A 12 21.89 -44.43 17.35
CA ALA A 12 22.17 -43.59 18.51
C ALA A 12 22.20 -44.36 19.84
N LYS A 13 21.49 -45.51 19.93
CA LYS A 13 21.56 -46.42 21.08
C LYS A 13 22.87 -47.20 21.11
N GLU A 14 23.46 -47.49 19.95
CA GLU A 14 24.73 -48.20 19.81
C GLU A 14 25.92 -47.27 20.03
N ASP A 15 25.97 -46.14 19.32
CA ASP A 15 27.02 -45.13 19.44
C ASP A 15 26.45 -43.75 19.10
N PHE A 16 26.21 -42.95 20.14
CA PHE A 16 25.61 -41.63 20.03
C PHE A 16 26.47 -40.66 19.21
N ASP A 17 27.78 -40.62 19.46
CA ASP A 17 28.68 -39.64 18.85
C ASP A 17 28.90 -39.96 17.36
N ALA A 18 29.02 -41.25 17.01
CA ALA A 18 29.11 -41.67 15.62
C ALA A 18 27.81 -41.39 14.85
N ALA A 19 26.64 -41.66 15.46
CA ALA A 19 25.35 -41.37 14.85
C ALA A 19 25.13 -39.87 14.65
N TRP A 20 25.55 -39.04 15.61
CA TRP A 20 25.47 -37.58 15.53
C TRP A 20 26.35 -37.01 14.40
N ASN A 21 27.59 -37.49 14.28
CA ASN A 21 28.52 -37.05 13.24
C ASN A 21 28.03 -37.38 11.81
N LYS A 22 27.39 -38.54 11.63
CA LYS A 22 26.75 -38.94 10.36
C LYS A 22 25.54 -38.07 10.01
N GLY A 23 24.97 -37.34 10.97
CA GLY A 23 23.82 -36.46 10.76
C GLY A 23 24.01 -35.41 9.67
N LYS A 24 25.25 -35.02 9.38
CA LYS A 24 25.59 -34.07 8.29
C LYS A 24 25.17 -34.56 6.91
N GLU A 25 25.12 -35.87 6.69
CA GLU A 25 24.72 -36.48 5.41
C GLU A 25 23.25 -36.21 5.05
N TYR A 26 22.41 -35.97 6.06
CA TYR A 26 20.98 -35.68 5.85
C TYR A 26 20.70 -34.23 5.46
N ILE A 27 21.68 -33.33 5.63
CA ILE A 27 21.55 -31.90 5.29
C ILE A 27 21.85 -31.74 3.80
N THR A 28 20.82 -31.39 3.04
CA THR A 28 21.00 -31.08 1.61
C THR A 28 21.72 -29.74 1.48
N GLN A 29 22.90 -29.74 0.86
CA GLN A 29 23.61 -28.50 0.57
C GLN A 29 22.87 -27.75 -0.55
N PRO A 30 22.41 -26.50 -0.31
CA PRO A 30 21.75 -25.71 -1.33
C PRO A 30 22.73 -25.37 -2.46
N ALA A 31 22.21 -25.25 -3.68
CA ALA A 31 23.01 -24.80 -4.82
C ALA A 31 23.57 -23.39 -4.55
N ILE A 32 24.65 -23.02 -5.23
CA ILE A 32 25.28 -21.70 -5.11
C ILE A 32 24.25 -20.54 -5.12
N PRO A 33 23.24 -20.46 -6.03
CA PRO A 33 22.24 -19.38 -5.99
C PRO A 33 21.34 -19.39 -4.75
N ASP A 34 21.09 -20.56 -4.17
CA ASP A 34 20.22 -20.77 -3.01
C ASP A 34 20.97 -20.63 -1.67
N GLN A 35 22.26 -20.31 -1.72
CA GLN A 35 23.05 -19.99 -0.54
C GLN A 35 22.90 -18.52 -0.16
N TYR A 36 22.83 -18.25 1.14
CA TYR A 36 22.93 -16.89 1.66
C TYR A 36 24.29 -16.27 1.29
N PRO A 37 24.37 -14.99 0.87
CA PRO A 37 23.34 -13.93 0.87
C PRO A 37 22.57 -13.77 -0.46
N ARG A 38 22.74 -14.70 -1.41
CA ARG A 38 22.06 -14.68 -2.72
C ARG A 38 20.60 -15.09 -2.59
N PHE A 39 20.33 -16.11 -1.78
CA PHE A 39 18.99 -16.42 -1.34
C PHE A 39 18.47 -15.32 -0.41
N ARG A 40 17.42 -14.62 -0.85
CA ARG A 40 16.73 -13.58 -0.07
C ARG A 40 15.25 -13.88 -0.02
N LEU A 41 14.69 -13.84 1.17
CA LEU A 41 13.24 -13.88 1.37
C LEU A 41 12.69 -12.47 1.15
N GLY A 42 11.90 -12.30 0.09
CA GLY A 42 11.19 -11.06 -0.18
C GLY A 42 9.96 -10.91 0.71
N TYR A 43 9.67 -9.69 1.15
CA TYR A 43 8.44 -9.34 1.86
C TYR A 43 7.90 -8.00 1.36
N GLY A 44 6.60 -7.76 1.55
CA GLY A 44 5.96 -6.51 1.16
C GLY A 44 6.46 -5.34 2.00
N LYS A 45 6.81 -4.22 1.35
CA LYS A 45 7.27 -3.00 2.03
C LYS A 45 6.19 -1.93 1.92
N PRO A 46 5.72 -1.34 3.04
CA PRO A 46 4.75 -0.26 2.98
C PRO A 46 5.38 1.00 2.38
N HIS A 47 4.58 1.79 1.69
CA HIS A 47 5.00 3.12 1.24
C HIS A 47 5.06 4.06 2.46
N PRO A 48 6.10 4.89 2.60
CA PRO A 48 6.29 5.73 3.80
C PRO A 48 5.12 6.68 4.07
N ILE A 49 4.48 7.21 3.02
CA ILE A 49 3.29 8.08 3.18
C ILE A 49 2.12 7.32 3.80
N TYR A 50 1.81 6.12 3.31
CA TYR A 50 0.68 5.33 3.83
C TYR A 50 0.97 4.77 5.23
N ASP A 51 2.21 4.40 5.52
CA ASP A 51 2.64 4.01 6.86
C ASP A 51 2.45 5.17 7.86
N THR A 52 2.82 6.39 7.45
CA THR A 52 2.63 7.60 8.27
C THR A 52 1.15 7.93 8.47
N ILE A 53 0.32 7.82 7.42
CA ILE A 53 -1.13 8.01 7.52
C ILE A 53 -1.72 7.04 8.55
N GLN A 54 -1.33 5.75 8.51
CA GLN A 54 -1.83 4.77 9.45
C GLN A 54 -1.45 5.11 10.90
N LYS A 55 -0.19 5.50 11.13
CA LYS A 55 0.27 5.93 12.47
C LYS A 55 -0.48 7.15 13.00
N LEU A 56 -0.78 8.13 12.13
CA LEU A 56 -1.58 9.30 12.50
C LEU A 56 -3.02 8.90 12.86
N ARG A 57 -3.64 7.99 12.11
CA ARG A 57 -4.97 7.47 12.42
C ARG A 57 -5.00 6.84 13.81
N GLU A 58 -4.05 5.95 14.11
CA GLU A 58 -3.92 5.32 15.42
C GLU A 58 -3.70 6.34 16.54
N ALA A 59 -2.86 7.35 16.31
CA ALA A 59 -2.62 8.42 17.28
C ALA A 59 -3.90 9.20 17.62
N TYR A 60 -4.70 9.59 16.62
CA TYR A 60 -5.97 10.28 16.85
C TYR A 60 -6.97 9.42 17.61
N LEU A 61 -7.08 8.12 17.27
CA LEU A 61 -7.95 7.18 17.97
C LEU A 61 -7.55 7.02 19.45
N HIS A 62 -6.25 6.95 19.75
CA HIS A 62 -5.75 6.87 21.13
C HIS A 62 -6.05 8.13 21.95
N LEU A 63 -6.19 9.28 21.31
CA LEU A 63 -6.60 10.53 21.96
C LEU A 63 -8.13 10.62 22.16
N GLY A 64 -8.90 9.63 21.71
CA GLY A 64 -10.35 9.58 21.85
C GLY A 64 -11.12 10.31 20.74
N PHE A 65 -10.44 10.70 19.65
CA PHE A 65 -11.13 11.25 18.48
C PHE A 65 -11.83 10.13 17.69
N THR A 66 -12.99 10.44 17.13
CA THR A 66 -13.70 9.56 16.20
C THR A 66 -13.28 9.90 14.77
N GLU A 67 -12.99 8.87 13.97
CA GLU A 67 -12.66 9.04 12.56
C GLU A 67 -13.91 9.43 11.73
N PHE A 68 -13.77 10.40 10.82
CA PHE A 68 -14.83 10.87 9.93
C PHE A 68 -14.33 11.04 8.49
N ALA A 69 -15.23 10.84 7.52
CA ALA A 69 -14.98 11.10 6.11
C ALA A 69 -15.75 12.37 5.69
N ASN A 70 -15.02 13.46 5.49
CA ASN A 70 -15.60 14.75 5.09
C ASN A 70 -15.77 14.84 3.57
N PRO A 71 -16.68 15.71 3.07
CA PRO A 71 -16.80 15.98 1.64
C PRO A 71 -15.47 16.49 1.05
N LEU A 72 -15.05 15.90 -0.07
CA LEU A 72 -13.83 16.29 -0.77
C LEU A 72 -14.09 17.37 -1.82
N ILE A 73 -15.23 17.29 -2.52
CA ILE A 73 -15.67 18.29 -3.50
C ILE A 73 -16.71 19.17 -2.80
N VAL A 74 -16.46 20.47 -2.76
CA VAL A 74 -17.30 21.47 -2.10
C VAL A 74 -17.56 22.65 -3.02
N ASP A 75 -18.67 23.34 -2.79
CA ASP A 75 -19.03 24.57 -3.49
C ASP A 75 -18.19 25.75 -2.97
N ASP A 76 -17.82 26.70 -3.83
CA ASP A 76 -17.00 27.86 -3.45
C ASP A 76 -17.68 28.76 -2.42
N ARG A 77 -19.03 28.70 -2.34
CA ARG A 77 -19.82 29.36 -1.30
C ARG A 77 -19.44 28.92 0.10
N GLU A 78 -18.99 27.68 0.30
CA GLU A 78 -18.55 27.21 1.61
C GLU A 78 -17.24 27.89 2.03
N ILE A 79 -16.36 28.21 1.07
CA ILE A 79 -15.15 29.00 1.33
C ILE A 79 -15.52 30.45 1.64
N HIS A 80 -16.48 31.03 0.92
CA HIS A 80 -17.00 32.35 1.24
C HIS A 80 -17.63 32.43 2.64
N LYS A 81 -18.36 31.40 3.09
CA LYS A 81 -18.90 31.34 4.45
C LYS A 81 -17.80 31.25 5.51
N GLN A 82 -16.70 30.56 5.23
CA GLN A 82 -15.60 30.36 6.18
C GLN A 82 -14.63 31.55 6.25
N PHE A 83 -14.33 32.19 5.11
CA PHE A 83 -13.28 33.22 5.00
C PHE A 83 -13.80 34.63 4.66
N GLY A 84 -15.09 34.79 4.34
CA GLY A 84 -15.68 36.09 4.03
C GLY A 84 -14.98 36.81 2.88
N TYR A 85 -14.41 37.99 3.15
CA TYR A 85 -13.70 38.81 2.17
C TYR A 85 -12.36 38.20 1.71
N GLU A 86 -11.70 37.39 2.54
CA GLU A 86 -10.42 36.75 2.19
C GLU A 86 -10.59 35.52 1.28
N ALA A 87 -11.83 35.06 1.10
CA ALA A 87 -12.13 33.89 0.29
C ALA A 87 -11.58 34.00 -1.14
N LEU A 88 -11.57 35.19 -1.74
CA LEU A 88 -11.07 35.41 -3.10
C LEU A 88 -9.58 35.07 -3.23
N ALA A 89 -8.76 35.36 -2.22
CA ALA A 89 -7.35 35.00 -2.23
C ALA A 89 -7.15 33.48 -2.02
N VAL A 90 -8.06 32.84 -1.27
CA VAL A 90 -8.03 31.39 -1.04
C VAL A 90 -8.48 30.61 -2.27
N LEU A 91 -9.47 31.12 -3.02
CA LEU A 91 -10.00 30.43 -4.20
C LEU A 91 -9.00 30.41 -5.37
N ASP A 92 -8.05 31.34 -5.42
CA ASP A 92 -7.00 31.39 -6.46
C ASP A 92 -6.07 30.16 -6.43
N ARG A 93 -5.91 29.50 -5.27
CA ARG A 93 -5.13 28.26 -5.12
C ARG A 93 -5.97 26.97 -5.21
N CYS A 94 -7.26 27.08 -5.48
CA CYS A 94 -8.18 25.95 -5.56
C CYS A 94 -8.38 25.48 -7.00
N PHE A 95 -8.64 24.18 -7.18
CA PHE A 95 -8.98 23.63 -8.50
C PHE A 95 -10.49 23.58 -8.67
N TYR A 96 -10.99 24.18 -9.74
CA TYR A 96 -12.40 24.11 -10.12
C TYR A 96 -12.66 22.90 -11.03
N LEU A 97 -13.75 22.19 -10.75
CA LEU A 97 -14.21 21.10 -11.60
C LEU A 97 -15.04 21.67 -12.74
N ALA A 98 -14.57 21.47 -13.96
CA ALA A 98 -15.30 21.79 -15.18
C ALA A 98 -15.80 20.51 -15.86
N GLY A 99 -16.89 20.63 -16.61
CA GLY A 99 -17.42 19.58 -17.47
C GLY A 99 -17.67 20.10 -18.88
N LEU A 100 -17.58 19.22 -19.88
CA LEU A 100 -17.90 19.60 -21.25
C LEU A 100 -19.40 19.89 -21.37
N PRO A 101 -19.81 21.09 -21.86
CA PRO A 101 -21.21 21.38 -22.08
C PRO A 101 -21.74 20.50 -23.23
N ARG A 102 -23.05 20.21 -23.21
CA ARG A 102 -23.67 19.56 -24.37
C ARG A 102 -23.65 20.50 -25.57
N PRO A 103 -23.30 20.03 -26.77
CA PRO A 103 -23.25 20.88 -27.95
C PRO A 103 -24.67 21.34 -28.36
N ASN A 104 -24.82 22.64 -28.62
CA ASN A 104 -26.05 23.19 -29.19
C ASN A 104 -26.03 23.03 -30.72
N VAL A 105 -26.71 22.01 -31.23
CA VAL A 105 -26.73 21.67 -32.68
C VAL A 105 -27.81 22.45 -33.46
N GLY A 106 -28.77 23.07 -32.76
CA GLY A 106 -29.93 23.75 -33.36
C GLY A 106 -29.80 25.26 -33.55
N ILE A 107 -28.92 25.93 -32.79
CA ILE A 107 -28.79 27.40 -32.75
C ILE A 107 -27.30 27.76 -32.90
N SER A 108 -26.60 27.15 -33.86
CA SER A 108 -25.28 27.66 -34.21
C SER A 108 -25.45 28.81 -35.20
N ASP A 109 -24.78 29.94 -34.94
CA ASP A 109 -24.79 31.10 -35.82
C ASP A 109 -24.37 30.72 -37.26
N GLU A 110 -23.50 29.72 -37.40
CA GLU A 110 -23.12 29.12 -38.68
C GLU A 110 -24.28 28.48 -39.46
N ARG A 111 -25.26 27.89 -38.76
CA ARG A 111 -26.46 27.32 -39.39
C ARG A 111 -27.45 28.40 -39.79
N ILE A 112 -27.57 29.46 -39.00
CA ILE A 112 -28.43 30.62 -39.30
C ILE A 112 -27.88 31.39 -40.52
N ALA A 113 -26.56 31.55 -40.65
CA ALA A 113 -25.94 32.22 -41.79
C ALA A 113 -25.96 31.42 -43.11
N ARG A 114 -26.32 30.13 -43.07
CA ARG A 114 -26.45 29.25 -44.25
C ARG A 114 -27.89 29.09 -44.75
N VAL A 115 -28.86 29.70 -44.08
CA VAL A 115 -30.26 29.83 -44.53
C VAL A 115 -30.42 31.20 -45.17
#